data_AF-A0A7X4YDK8-F1
#
_entry.id   AF-A0A7X4YDK8-F1
#
_cell.length_a   1.000
_cell.length_b   1.000
_cell.length_c   1.000
_cell.angle_alpha   90.00
_cell.angle_beta   90.00
_cell.angle_gamma   90.00
#
_symmetry.space_group_name_H-M   'P 1'
#
loop_
_entity.id
_entity.type
_entity.pdbx_description
1 polymer ?
#
loop_
_entity_poly.entity_id
_entity_poly.type
_entity_poly.pdbx_seq_one_letter_code
_entity_poly.pdbx_strand_id
1 'polypeptide(L)'
;MESPSEAGGYHFEYYGRQLGDPILEDPISSVSFTFPTEYLREHGASHLQALALQLGHELPFNFGYASFAIVSPQGLFSSGDWKLTEALLARYPGLDAYNNRELSAVIGTHALVPAWLTFLGQPLLGQLGGIDALRNALPFPEVSLLPMDGDRVLVTLDEWPDPIDTQTKAIPPQYRALAQLMEPFLFQYKGEELLPFQHDTNQWLRRFL
;
A
#
# COMPACT_ATOMS: atom_id res chain seq x y z
N MET A 1 -25.72 19.99 -9.53
CA MET A 1 -24.92 19.70 -8.32
C MET A 1 -25.04 18.22 -8.13
N GLU A 2 -23.97 17.49 -8.41
CA GLU A 2 -23.95 16.06 -8.16
C GLU A 2 -24.02 15.82 -6.64
N SER A 3 -24.89 14.94 -6.21
CA SER A 3 -24.89 14.41 -4.85
C SER A 3 -23.54 13.74 -4.59
N PRO A 4 -22.93 13.86 -3.40
CA PRO A 4 -21.76 13.05 -3.04
C PRO A 4 -21.99 11.54 -3.17
N SER A 5 -23.25 11.09 -3.29
CA SER A 5 -23.63 9.70 -3.56
C SER A 5 -23.70 9.33 -5.05
N GLU A 6 -23.44 10.26 -5.98
CA GLU A 6 -23.52 10.02 -7.43
C GLU A 6 -22.17 9.64 -8.06
N ALA A 7 -21.05 9.98 -7.43
CA ALA A 7 -19.78 9.30 -7.70
C ALA A 7 -19.87 7.91 -7.05
N GLY A 8 -19.97 6.85 -7.84
CA GLY A 8 -19.98 5.49 -7.30
C GLY A 8 -18.80 5.28 -6.35
N GLY A 9 -18.97 4.49 -5.29
CA GLY A 9 -17.91 4.23 -4.30
C GLY A 9 -16.65 3.55 -4.88
N TYR A 10 -16.66 3.21 -6.16
CA TYR A 10 -15.56 2.64 -6.91
C TYR A 10 -14.75 3.74 -7.59
N HIS A 11 -13.43 3.74 -7.40
CA HIS A 11 -12.53 4.68 -8.08
C HIS A 11 -11.38 3.94 -8.76
N PHE A 12 -10.95 4.47 -9.89
CA PHE A 12 -9.79 3.99 -10.64
C PHE A 12 -8.92 5.18 -11.00
N GLU A 13 -7.64 5.13 -10.65
CA GLU A 13 -6.68 6.15 -11.05
C GLU A 13 -5.50 5.49 -11.76
N TYR A 14 -5.07 6.09 -12.86
CA TYR A 14 -3.87 5.69 -13.57
C TYR A 14 -3.02 6.93 -13.85
N TYR A 15 -1.79 6.91 -13.38
CA TYR A 15 -0.80 7.95 -13.62
C TYR A 15 0.32 7.35 -14.44
N GLY A 16 0.24 7.53 -15.77
CA GLY A 16 1.33 7.17 -16.67
C GLY A 16 2.48 8.15 -16.54
N ARG A 17 3.71 7.64 -16.39
CA ARG A 17 4.93 8.45 -16.40
C ARG A 17 5.88 7.99 -17.49
N GLN A 18 6.64 8.93 -18.04
CA GLN A 18 7.71 8.60 -18.97
C GLN A 18 8.91 8.10 -18.17
N LEU A 19 9.35 6.87 -18.42
CA LEU A 19 10.57 6.33 -17.82
C LEU A 19 11.79 7.12 -18.35
N GLY A 20 12.68 7.53 -17.44
CA GLY A 20 13.85 8.36 -17.77
C GLY A 20 13.52 9.83 -18.05
N ASP A 21 12.42 10.35 -17.47
CA ASP A 21 12.13 11.78 -17.47
C ASP A 21 13.31 12.56 -16.86
N PRO A 22 13.86 13.59 -17.54
CA PRO A 22 15.01 14.35 -17.03
C PRO A 22 14.67 15.25 -15.83
N ILE A 23 13.39 15.45 -15.50
CA ILE A 23 12.92 16.31 -14.42
C ILE A 23 12.63 15.51 -13.15
N LEU A 24 12.15 14.27 -13.27
CA LEU A 24 11.77 13.42 -12.14
C LEU A 24 12.89 12.44 -11.81
N GLU A 25 13.20 12.29 -10.52
CA GLU A 25 14.38 11.53 -10.06
C GLU A 25 14.29 10.04 -10.43
N ASP A 26 13.11 9.41 -10.32
CA ASP A 26 12.84 8.02 -10.73
C ASP A 26 11.31 7.78 -10.88
N PRO A 27 10.66 8.32 -11.91
CA PRO A 27 9.22 8.22 -12.03
C PRO A 27 8.79 6.82 -12.47
N ILE A 28 7.70 6.33 -11.88
CA ILE A 28 7.04 5.10 -12.29
C ILE A 28 5.60 5.37 -12.71
N SER A 29 5.07 4.54 -13.60
CA SER A 29 3.62 4.51 -13.82
C SER A 29 2.94 3.82 -12.65
N SER A 30 1.82 4.35 -12.19
CA SER A 30 1.08 3.78 -11.07
C SER A 30 -0.40 3.65 -11.39
N VAL A 31 -1.04 2.68 -10.73
CA VAL A 31 -2.46 2.40 -10.83
C VAL A 31 -3.03 2.11 -9.45
N SER A 32 -4.21 2.66 -9.15
CA SER A 32 -4.94 2.40 -7.92
C SER A 32 -6.39 2.02 -8.24
N PHE A 33 -6.91 1.09 -7.46
CA PHE A 33 -8.29 0.64 -7.51
C PHE A 33 -8.88 0.78 -6.11
N THR A 34 -9.93 1.57 -5.98
CA THR A 34 -10.61 1.81 -4.71
C THR A 34 -11.99 1.19 -4.78
N PHE A 35 -12.32 0.38 -3.77
CA PHE A 35 -13.60 -0.29 -3.64
C PHE A 35 -14.31 0.22 -2.38
N PRO A 36 -15.64 0.37 -2.40
CA PRO A 36 -16.39 0.68 -1.19
C PRO A 36 -16.28 -0.47 -0.20
N THR A 37 -16.31 -0.19 1.11
CA THR A 37 -16.22 -1.24 2.14
C THR A 37 -17.39 -2.23 2.08
N GLU A 38 -18.52 -1.80 1.53
CA GLU A 38 -19.68 -2.61 1.21
C GLU A 38 -19.33 -3.75 0.25
N TYR A 39 -18.46 -3.53 -0.73
CA TYR A 39 -18.00 -4.57 -1.66
C TYR A 39 -17.26 -5.69 -0.93
N LEU A 40 -16.36 -5.33 0.00
CA LEU A 40 -15.66 -6.30 0.84
C LEU A 40 -16.64 -7.07 1.75
N ARG A 41 -17.63 -6.38 2.32
CA ARG A 41 -18.63 -7.00 3.21
C ARG A 41 -19.56 -7.97 2.46
N GLU A 42 -19.94 -7.63 1.23
CA GLU A 42 -20.85 -8.42 0.41
C GLU A 42 -20.17 -9.65 -0.21
N HIS A 43 -18.92 -9.50 -0.67
CA HIS A 43 -18.23 -10.56 -1.40
C HIS A 43 -17.17 -11.32 -0.59
N GLY A 44 -16.72 -10.76 0.53
CA GLY A 44 -15.69 -11.35 1.39
C GLY A 44 -14.26 -11.03 0.96
N ALA A 45 -13.33 -11.18 1.91
CA ALA A 45 -11.91 -10.91 1.71
C ALA A 45 -11.27 -11.82 0.64
N SER A 46 -11.63 -13.10 0.59
CA SER A 46 -11.10 -14.03 -0.42
C SER A 46 -11.47 -13.59 -1.84
N HIS A 47 -12.65 -12.99 -2.05
CA HIS A 47 -13.05 -12.47 -3.35
C HIS A 47 -12.22 -11.26 -3.75
N LEU A 48 -12.01 -10.32 -2.83
CA LEU A 48 -11.17 -9.14 -3.08
C LEU A 48 -9.69 -9.54 -3.32
N GLN A 49 -9.18 -10.52 -2.57
CA GLN A 49 -7.84 -11.08 -2.77
C GLN A 49 -7.71 -11.74 -4.16
N ALA A 50 -8.71 -12.52 -4.59
CA ALA A 50 -8.72 -13.12 -5.92
C ALA A 50 -8.74 -12.05 -7.03
N LEU A 51 -9.51 -10.98 -6.86
CA LEU A 51 -9.53 -9.84 -7.79
C LEU A 51 -8.17 -9.14 -7.82
N ALA A 52 -7.58 -8.83 -6.66
CA ALA A 52 -6.25 -8.22 -6.58
C ALA A 52 -5.18 -9.10 -7.25
N LEU A 53 -5.27 -10.42 -7.08
CA LEU A 53 -4.40 -11.37 -7.74
C LEU A 53 -4.57 -11.34 -9.27
N GLN A 54 -5.80 -11.32 -9.78
CA GLN A 54 -6.05 -11.19 -11.22
C GLN A 54 -5.45 -9.91 -11.80
N LEU A 55 -5.63 -8.77 -11.11
CA LEU A 55 -5.03 -7.50 -11.51
C LEU A 55 -3.49 -7.59 -11.52
N GLY A 56 -2.90 -8.22 -10.50
CA GLY A 56 -1.45 -8.42 -10.43
C GLY A 56 -0.89 -9.31 -11.55
N HIS A 57 -1.65 -10.25 -12.10
CA HIS A 57 -1.19 -11.05 -13.24
C HIS A 57 -1.01 -10.20 -14.50
N GLU A 58 -1.94 -9.28 -14.75
CA GLU A 58 -1.98 -8.44 -15.96
C GLU A 58 -1.00 -7.26 -15.90
N LEU A 59 -0.70 -6.77 -14.71
CA LEU A 59 0.10 -5.55 -14.53
C LEU A 59 1.58 -5.86 -14.28
N PRO A 60 2.52 -5.21 -14.99
CA PRO A 60 3.92 -5.21 -14.59
C PRO A 60 4.06 -4.39 -13.31
N PHE A 61 4.68 -4.95 -12.27
CA PHE A 61 4.91 -4.24 -11.02
C PHE A 61 6.25 -4.63 -10.37
N ASN A 62 6.87 -3.66 -9.72
CA ASN A 62 7.97 -3.86 -8.77
C ASN A 62 7.42 -3.99 -7.35
N PHE A 63 6.38 -3.23 -7.03
CA PHE A 63 5.73 -3.16 -5.74
C PHE A 63 4.24 -2.83 -5.90
N GLY A 64 3.40 -3.34 -5.01
CA GLY A 64 1.98 -3.00 -4.91
C GLY A 64 1.43 -3.45 -3.56
N TYR A 65 0.26 -2.96 -3.18
CA TYR A 65 -0.35 -3.31 -1.89
C TYR A 65 -1.86 -3.10 -1.89
N ALA A 66 -2.56 -3.71 -0.93
CA ALA A 66 -3.97 -3.45 -0.65
C ALA A 66 -4.20 -3.29 0.86
N SER A 67 -4.90 -2.22 1.24
CA SER A 67 -5.23 -1.87 2.62
C SER A 67 -6.63 -1.24 2.68
N PHE A 68 -7.14 -1.05 3.90
CA PHE A 68 -8.17 -0.04 4.09
C PHE A 68 -7.57 1.35 3.86
N ALA A 69 -8.37 2.27 3.35
CA ALA A 69 -7.91 3.63 3.09
C ALA A 69 -8.97 4.66 3.50
N ILE A 70 -8.51 5.81 3.96
CA ILE A 70 -9.33 7.01 4.11
C ILE A 70 -9.32 7.72 2.75
N VAL A 71 -10.46 7.71 2.07
CA VAL A 71 -10.60 8.29 0.73
C VAL A 71 -11.28 9.66 0.85
N SER A 72 -10.60 10.72 0.38
CA SER A 72 -11.22 12.04 0.26
C SER A 72 -12.04 12.12 -1.03
N PRO A 73 -13.30 12.60 -1.00
CA PRO A 73 -14.04 12.90 -2.21
C PRO A 73 -13.22 13.82 -3.11
N GLN A 74 -13.10 13.47 -4.39
CA GLN A 74 -12.40 14.26 -5.43
C GLN A 74 -10.87 14.36 -5.27
N GLY A 75 -10.24 13.52 -4.43
CA GLY A 75 -8.79 13.49 -4.24
C GLY A 75 -8.22 14.78 -3.62
N LEU A 76 -9.10 15.64 -3.10
CA LEU A 76 -8.73 16.92 -2.52
C LEU A 76 -8.41 16.73 -1.04
N PHE A 77 -7.18 16.31 -0.73
CA PHE A 77 -6.69 16.25 0.65
C PHE A 77 -6.50 17.64 1.27
N SER A 78 -6.53 18.71 0.46
CA SER A 78 -6.34 20.10 0.93
C SER A 78 -7.53 20.68 1.70
N SER A 79 -8.69 20.02 1.69
CA SER A 79 -9.91 20.46 2.40
C SER A 79 -10.32 19.57 3.59
N GLY A 80 -9.56 18.51 3.88
CA GLY A 80 -9.85 17.61 5.00
C GLY A 80 -9.40 18.16 6.35
N ASP A 81 -10.06 17.73 7.44
CA ASP A 81 -9.52 17.93 8.79
C ASP A 81 -8.32 16.99 8.97
N TRP A 82 -7.16 17.55 8.70
CA TRP A 82 -5.93 16.79 8.66
C TRP A 82 -5.52 16.26 10.04
N LYS A 83 -5.80 17.02 11.11
CA LYS A 83 -5.53 16.58 12.49
C LYS A 83 -6.36 15.36 12.87
N LEU A 84 -7.60 15.31 12.41
CA LEU A 84 -8.45 14.14 12.60
C LEU A 84 -7.90 12.92 11.84
N THR A 85 -7.43 13.14 10.62
CA THR A 85 -6.83 12.09 9.78
C THR A 85 -5.59 11.50 10.45
N GLU A 86 -4.66 12.34 10.91
CA GLU A 86 -3.47 11.91 11.67
C GLU A 86 -3.85 11.11 12.91
N ALA A 87 -4.82 11.59 13.70
CA ALA A 87 -5.25 10.90 14.91
C ALA A 87 -5.85 9.51 14.60
N LEU A 88 -6.56 9.37 13.47
CA LEU A 88 -7.06 8.08 13.00
C LEU A 88 -5.92 7.17 12.55
N LEU A 89 -5.01 7.65 11.70
CA LEU A 89 -3.88 6.88 11.20
C LEU A 89 -2.95 6.41 12.33
N ALA A 90 -2.71 7.25 13.34
CA ALA A 90 -1.93 6.88 14.52
C ALA A 90 -2.59 5.76 15.35
N ARG A 91 -3.92 5.77 15.45
CA ARG A 91 -4.66 4.72 16.17
C ARG A 91 -4.81 3.44 15.35
N TYR A 92 -4.99 3.56 14.04
CA TYR A 92 -5.31 2.48 13.11
C TYR A 92 -4.24 2.37 12.01
N PRO A 93 -3.04 1.84 12.30
CA PRO A 93 -1.96 1.71 11.32
C PRO A 93 -2.27 0.78 10.14
N GLY A 94 -3.34 -0.01 10.19
CA GLY A 94 -3.83 -0.79 9.04
C GLY A 94 -4.65 0.04 8.03
N LEU A 95 -5.05 1.27 8.40
CA LEU A 95 -5.56 2.25 7.45
C LEU A 95 -4.42 2.90 6.68
N ASP A 96 -4.73 3.37 5.48
CA ASP A 96 -3.82 4.12 4.63
C ASP A 96 -4.41 5.47 4.19
N ALA A 97 -3.52 6.41 3.90
CA ALA A 97 -3.84 7.68 3.28
C ALA A 97 -2.94 7.82 2.05
N TYR A 98 -3.39 7.22 0.95
CA TYR A 98 -2.58 7.13 -0.26
C TYR A 98 -2.57 8.45 -1.04
N ASN A 99 -1.42 8.79 -1.62
CA ASN A 99 -1.30 9.82 -2.63
C ASN A 99 -0.58 9.25 -3.86
N ASN A 100 -1.36 8.60 -4.71
CA ASN A 100 -0.83 7.85 -5.85
C ASN A 100 -0.11 8.77 -6.85
N ARG A 101 -0.63 9.99 -7.06
CA ARG A 101 -0.06 10.96 -8.00
C ARG A 101 1.35 11.39 -7.61
N GLU A 102 1.55 11.80 -6.37
CA GLU A 102 2.85 12.32 -5.91
C GLU A 102 3.85 11.18 -5.72
N LEU A 103 3.44 10.05 -5.13
CA LEU A 103 4.34 8.91 -4.92
C LEU A 103 4.86 8.35 -6.24
N SER A 104 4.02 8.28 -7.30
CA SER A 104 4.45 7.82 -8.63
C SER A 104 5.62 8.60 -9.22
N ALA A 105 5.81 9.86 -8.82
CA ALA A 105 6.88 10.71 -9.33
C ALA A 105 8.25 10.44 -8.69
N VAL A 106 8.29 9.79 -7.52
CA VAL A 106 9.48 9.74 -6.66
C VAL A 106 9.79 8.36 -6.06
N ILE A 107 8.86 7.41 -6.04
CA ILE A 107 9.04 6.13 -5.36
C ILE A 107 10.12 5.23 -6.00
N GLY A 108 10.30 5.30 -7.33
CA GLY A 108 11.22 4.42 -8.05
C GLY A 108 10.92 2.93 -7.80
N THR A 109 11.95 2.16 -7.46
CA THR A 109 11.83 0.72 -7.14
C THR A 109 11.67 0.42 -5.65
N HIS A 110 11.45 1.44 -4.82
CA HIS A 110 11.33 1.27 -3.37
C HIS A 110 9.96 0.69 -3.00
N ALA A 111 9.92 0.06 -1.83
CA ALA A 111 8.69 -0.38 -1.24
C ALA A 111 8.00 0.75 -0.46
N LEU A 112 6.69 0.67 -0.30
CA LEU A 112 6.00 1.40 0.77
C LEU A 112 5.87 0.48 1.98
N VAL A 113 4.89 0.78 2.82
CA VAL A 113 4.57 0.01 4.01
C VAL A 113 4.00 -1.38 3.68
N PRO A 114 4.24 -2.40 4.52
CA PRO A 114 3.47 -3.63 4.48
C PRO A 114 1.98 -3.36 4.67
N ALA A 115 1.14 -4.04 3.89
CA ALA A 115 -0.31 -4.01 4.03
C ALA A 115 -0.89 -5.43 4.07
N TRP A 116 -2.22 -5.53 4.22
CA TRP A 116 -2.92 -6.81 4.24
C TRP A 116 -2.49 -7.72 3.07
N LEU A 117 -2.49 -7.15 1.86
CA LEU A 117 -1.87 -7.74 0.68
C LEU A 117 -0.66 -6.90 0.28
N THR A 118 0.47 -7.54 0.03
CA THR A 118 1.70 -6.89 -0.45
C THR A 118 2.25 -7.66 -1.65
N PHE A 119 2.36 -6.99 -2.79
CA PHE A 119 2.91 -7.53 -4.03
C PHE A 119 4.38 -7.13 -4.14
N LEU A 120 5.25 -8.12 -4.31
CA LEU A 120 6.69 -7.94 -4.43
C LEU A 120 7.18 -8.52 -5.75
N GLY A 121 7.80 -7.69 -6.59
CA GLY A 121 8.42 -8.08 -7.85
C GLY A 121 9.89 -7.67 -7.92
N GLN A 122 10.55 -7.98 -9.04
CA GLN A 122 11.93 -7.55 -9.26
C GLN A 122 12.02 -6.02 -9.44
N PRO A 123 13.12 -5.36 -9.04
CA PRO A 123 14.30 -5.93 -8.36
C PRO A 123 14.11 -6.13 -6.84
N LEU A 124 13.04 -5.58 -6.27
CA LEU A 124 12.80 -5.54 -4.82
C LEU A 124 12.78 -6.94 -4.19
N LEU A 125 12.07 -7.89 -4.81
CA LEU A 125 12.02 -9.27 -4.32
C LEU A 125 13.42 -9.92 -4.29
N GLY A 126 14.24 -9.68 -5.31
CA GLY A 126 15.63 -10.15 -5.35
C GLY A 126 16.47 -9.52 -4.24
N GLN A 127 16.30 -8.22 -4.00
CA GLN A 127 16.99 -7.48 -2.93
C GLN A 127 16.60 -7.96 -1.53
N LEU A 128 15.35 -8.41 -1.34
CA LEU A 128 14.85 -9.03 -0.10
C LEU A 128 15.37 -10.47 0.11
N GLY A 129 16.13 -11.03 -0.84
CA GLY A 129 16.63 -12.41 -0.78
C GLY A 129 15.65 -13.45 -1.33
N GLY A 130 14.62 -13.02 -2.05
CA GLY A 130 13.66 -13.90 -2.73
C GLY A 130 12.59 -14.50 -1.82
N ILE A 131 11.81 -15.43 -2.38
CA ILE A 131 10.67 -16.07 -1.71
C ILE A 131 11.12 -16.89 -0.49
N ASP A 132 12.32 -17.48 -0.53
CA ASP A 132 12.84 -18.27 0.59
C ASP A 132 13.20 -17.39 1.80
N ALA A 133 13.72 -16.18 1.58
CA ALA A 133 13.95 -15.22 2.65
C ALA A 133 12.62 -14.77 3.27
N LEU A 134 11.60 -14.50 2.45
CA LEU A 134 10.24 -14.19 2.94
C LEU A 134 9.67 -15.33 3.80
N ARG A 135 9.80 -16.58 3.35
CA ARG A 135 9.31 -17.76 4.09
C ARG A 135 10.00 -17.91 5.45
N ASN A 136 11.29 -17.62 5.52
CA ASN A 136 12.06 -17.68 6.77
C ASN A 136 11.71 -16.52 7.72
N ALA A 137 11.48 -15.32 7.19
CA ALA A 137 11.14 -14.13 7.97
C ALA A 137 9.68 -14.14 8.46
N LEU A 138 8.79 -14.84 7.77
CA LEU A 138 7.35 -14.89 8.06
C LEU A 138 6.87 -16.32 8.41
N PRO A 139 7.34 -16.92 9.52
CA PRO A 139 6.91 -18.25 9.96
C PRO A 139 5.55 -18.23 10.69
N PHE A 140 4.61 -17.41 10.21
CA PHE A 140 3.30 -17.20 10.83
C PHE A 140 2.23 -18.01 10.09
N PRO A 141 1.35 -18.73 10.79
CA PRO A 141 0.31 -19.54 10.14
C PRO A 141 -0.73 -18.71 9.38
N GLU A 142 -0.93 -17.44 9.76
CA GLU A 142 -1.82 -16.49 9.09
C GLU A 142 -1.25 -15.99 7.76
N VAL A 143 0.08 -16.09 7.59
CA VAL A 143 0.76 -15.60 6.39
C VAL A 143 0.68 -16.63 5.27
N SER A 144 0.28 -16.18 4.09
CA SER A 144 0.43 -16.95 2.86
C SER A 144 1.33 -16.24 1.85
N LEU A 145 2.19 -17.02 1.20
CA LEU A 145 3.06 -16.58 0.12
C LEU A 145 2.62 -17.28 -1.16
N LEU A 146 2.12 -16.52 -2.13
CA LEU A 146 1.68 -17.03 -3.41
C LEU A 146 2.64 -16.57 -4.52
N PRO A 147 3.50 -17.47 -5.04
CA PRO A 147 4.34 -17.16 -6.18
C PRO A 147 3.50 -16.81 -7.41
N MET A 148 4.00 -15.87 -8.21
CA MET A 148 3.40 -15.40 -9.45
C MET A 148 4.44 -15.44 -10.58
N ASP A 149 3.98 -15.47 -11.83
CA ASP A 149 4.86 -15.47 -13.00
C ASP A 149 5.78 -14.24 -13.02
N GLY A 150 7.02 -14.42 -13.49
CA GLY A 150 8.01 -13.35 -13.64
C GLY A 150 8.77 -12.99 -12.37
N ASP A 151 9.05 -13.97 -11.50
CA ASP A 151 9.74 -13.79 -10.21
C ASP A 151 9.05 -12.73 -9.33
N ARG A 152 7.73 -12.89 -9.17
CA ARG A 152 6.87 -12.06 -8.32
C ARG A 152 6.19 -12.91 -7.26
N VAL A 153 5.75 -12.28 -6.17
CA VAL A 153 5.04 -12.95 -5.08
C VAL A 153 3.99 -12.02 -4.47
N LEU A 154 2.83 -12.58 -4.16
CA LEU A 154 1.84 -11.97 -3.30
C LEU A 154 2.03 -12.48 -1.87
N VAL A 155 2.27 -11.56 -0.94
CA VAL A 155 2.27 -11.81 0.50
C VAL A 155 0.90 -11.39 1.06
N THR A 156 0.24 -12.31 1.75
CA THR A 156 -1.01 -12.03 2.47
C THR A 156 -0.73 -12.21 3.96
N LEU A 157 -0.99 -11.18 4.77
CA LEU A 157 -0.63 -11.18 6.19
C LEU A 157 -1.73 -11.73 7.12
N ASP A 158 -2.97 -11.77 6.65
CA ASP A 158 -4.11 -12.27 7.42
C ASP A 158 -5.24 -12.69 6.47
N GLU A 159 -6.24 -13.43 6.97
CA GLU A 159 -7.40 -13.85 6.18
C GLU A 159 -8.30 -12.66 5.80
N TRP A 160 -8.35 -11.64 6.66
CA TRP A 160 -9.20 -10.46 6.50
C TRP A 160 -8.41 -9.16 6.72
N PRO A 161 -8.62 -8.09 5.93
CA PRO A 161 -7.94 -6.82 6.18
C PRO A 161 -8.35 -6.24 7.52
N ASP A 162 -7.39 -5.67 8.24
CA ASP A 162 -7.60 -5.18 9.59
C ASP A 162 -7.16 -3.72 9.67
N PRO A 163 -7.98 -2.78 10.18
CA PRO A 163 -7.52 -1.42 10.47
C PRO A 163 -6.49 -1.37 11.61
N ILE A 164 -6.36 -2.43 12.41
CA ILE A 164 -5.43 -2.58 13.52
C ILE A 164 -5.68 -1.51 14.58
N ASP A 165 -6.83 -1.55 15.27
CA ASP A 165 -7.10 -0.61 16.37
C ASP A 165 -6.16 -0.84 17.56
N THR A 166 -5.12 -0.01 17.66
CA THR A 166 -4.07 -0.10 18.68
C THR A 166 -4.57 0.12 20.12
N GLN A 167 -5.78 0.66 20.31
CA GLN A 167 -6.40 0.76 21.63
C GLN A 167 -7.01 -0.57 22.10
N THR A 168 -7.31 -1.49 21.18
CA THR A 168 -7.99 -2.76 21.49
C THR A 168 -7.09 -3.98 21.32
N LYS A 169 -6.04 -3.88 20.50
CA LYS A 169 -5.09 -4.96 20.24
C LYS A 169 -3.71 -4.43 19.89
N ALA A 170 -2.70 -5.29 20.07
CA ALA A 170 -1.37 -5.02 19.58
C ALA A 170 -1.30 -5.16 18.04
N ILE A 171 -0.30 -4.53 17.44
CA ILE A 171 0.04 -4.74 16.03
C ILE A 171 0.43 -6.22 15.84
N PRO A 172 -0.18 -6.94 14.89
CA PRO A 172 0.14 -8.35 14.65
C PRO A 172 1.64 -8.54 14.29
N PRO A 173 2.31 -9.58 14.82
CA PRO A 173 3.75 -9.74 14.68
C PRO A 173 4.20 -9.91 13.23
N GLN A 174 3.36 -10.48 12.35
CA GLN A 174 3.66 -10.64 10.94
C GLN A 174 3.79 -9.31 10.17
N TYR A 175 3.06 -8.27 10.58
CA TYR A 175 3.23 -6.92 10.00
C TYR A 175 4.59 -6.35 10.37
N ARG A 176 5.03 -6.53 11.63
CA ARG A 176 6.35 -6.07 12.08
C ARG A 176 7.47 -6.84 11.42
N ALA A 177 7.34 -8.16 11.29
CA ALA A 177 8.34 -9.00 10.65
C ALA A 177 8.54 -8.63 9.18
N LEU A 178 7.44 -8.40 8.43
CA LEU A 178 7.54 -7.94 7.05
C LEU A 178 8.11 -6.52 6.97
N ALA A 179 7.71 -5.62 7.88
CA ALA A 179 8.26 -4.26 7.94
C ALA A 179 9.78 -4.26 8.16
N GLN A 180 10.27 -5.07 9.10
CA GLN A 180 11.70 -5.21 9.40
C GLN A 180 12.48 -5.74 8.20
N LEU A 181 11.93 -6.73 7.49
CA LEU A 181 12.57 -7.25 6.28
C LEU A 181 12.63 -6.20 5.16
N MET A 182 11.57 -5.41 5.01
CA MET A 182 11.45 -4.37 3.99
C MET A 182 12.17 -3.07 4.34
N GLU A 183 12.52 -2.85 5.61
CA GLU A 183 13.10 -1.62 6.15
C GLU A 183 14.21 -1.01 5.28
N PRO A 184 15.21 -1.77 4.78
CA PRO A 184 16.30 -1.21 3.98
C PRO A 184 15.85 -0.67 2.63
N PHE A 185 14.68 -1.08 2.15
CA PHE A 185 14.14 -0.76 0.83
C PHE A 185 12.88 0.10 0.88
N LEU A 186 12.46 0.53 2.07
CA LEU A 186 11.36 1.47 2.21
C LEU A 186 11.70 2.80 1.56
N PHE A 187 10.72 3.36 0.86
CA PHE A 187 10.83 4.70 0.30
C PHE A 187 11.13 5.71 1.40
N GLN A 188 12.11 6.57 1.13
CA GLN A 188 12.46 7.69 2.00
C GLN A 188 12.20 8.97 1.23
N TYR A 189 11.21 9.71 1.69
CA TYR A 189 10.89 11.01 1.13
C TYR A 189 11.99 12.02 1.49
N LYS A 190 12.59 12.65 0.46
CA LYS A 190 13.69 13.62 0.57
C LYS A 190 13.31 15.06 0.14
N GLY A 191 12.08 15.28 -0.33
CA GLY A 191 11.68 16.58 -0.88
C GLY A 191 11.36 17.64 0.18
N GLU A 192 11.48 18.91 -0.19
CA GLU A 192 11.17 20.07 0.68
C GLU A 192 9.80 20.72 0.42
N GLU A 193 8.99 20.23 -0.54
CA GLU A 193 7.77 20.99 -0.96
C GLU A 193 6.50 20.17 -1.28
N LEU A 194 6.56 18.86 -1.53
CA LEU A 194 5.46 18.16 -2.22
C LEU A 194 4.31 17.63 -1.35
N LEU A 195 4.49 17.55 -0.02
CA LEU A 195 3.47 17.05 0.89
C LEU A 195 3.50 17.84 2.20
N PRO A 196 2.37 18.01 2.92
CA PRO A 196 2.39 18.56 4.29
C PRO A 196 3.16 17.66 5.29
N PHE A 197 3.79 16.57 4.82
CA PHE A 197 4.16 15.37 5.55
C PHE A 197 5.67 15.09 5.58
N GLN A 198 6.57 16.07 5.49
CA GLN A 198 7.99 15.73 5.30
C GLN A 198 8.60 14.93 6.46
N HIS A 199 8.30 15.34 7.69
CA HIS A 199 8.77 14.64 8.89
C HIS A 199 7.91 13.42 9.23
N ASP A 200 6.64 13.42 8.80
CA ASP A 200 5.65 12.40 9.18
C ASP A 200 5.50 11.29 8.12
N THR A 201 5.82 11.52 6.83
CA THR A 201 5.77 10.48 5.78
C THR A 201 6.70 9.33 6.11
N ASN A 202 7.97 9.65 6.44
CA ASN A 202 8.97 8.63 6.71
C ASN A 202 8.63 7.87 8.00
N GLN A 203 8.10 8.55 9.02
CA GLN A 203 7.59 7.91 10.23
C GLN A 203 6.38 7.02 9.93
N TRP A 204 5.46 7.50 9.09
CA TRP A 204 4.25 6.81 8.67
C TRP A 204 4.54 5.54 7.86
N LEU A 205 5.48 5.59 6.92
CA LEU A 205 5.93 4.42 6.16
C LEU A 205 6.63 3.39 7.05
N ARG A 206 7.14 3.83 8.21
CA ARG A 206 7.83 3.02 9.22
C ARG A 206 6.95 2.66 10.42
N ARG A 207 5.63 2.87 10.35
CA ARG A 207 4.68 2.68 11.48
C ARG A 207 4.61 1.27 12.08
N PHE A 208 5.14 0.27 11.36
CA PHE A 208 5.19 -1.12 11.83
C PHE A 208 6.58 -1.55 12.32
N LEU A 209 7.57 -0.66 12.31
CA LEU A 209 8.90 -0.87 12.92
C LEU A 209 8.87 -0.54 14.41
#